data_AF-A0A9D1T0H8-F1
#
_entry.id   AF-A0A9D1T0H8-F1
#
_cell.length_a   1.000
_cell.length_b   1.000
_cell.length_c   1.000
_cell.angle_alpha   90.00
_cell.angle_beta   90.00
_cell.angle_gamma   90.00
#
_symmetry.space_group_name_H-M   'P 1'
#
loop_
_entity.id
_entity.type
_entity.pdbx_description
1 polymer ?
#
loop_
_entity_poly.entity_id
_entity_poly.type
_entity_poly.pdbx_seq_one_letter_code
_entity_poly.pdbx_strand_id
1 'polypeptide(L)'
;MEKTDTLDLVPVKPSERSVVLDALRGFAVCGICAANHPEFSLCVFRSAETAAAMPSAGIDRALRRLPCIFVDGKFYTLFFLLFGVGFSIFLPNAALRGGNA
;
A
#
# COMPACT_ATOMS: atom_id res chain seq x y z
N MET A 1 25.13 40.46 -6.18
CA MET A 1 23.96 39.69 -6.67
C MET A 1 24.17 38.26 -6.25
N GLU A 2 23.70 37.94 -5.05
CA GLU A 2 23.69 36.59 -4.50
C GLU A 2 22.67 35.79 -5.33
N LYS A 3 23.14 34.90 -6.18
CA LYS A 3 22.29 33.95 -6.89
C LYS A 3 21.91 32.90 -5.84
N THR A 4 20.81 33.13 -5.14
CA THR A 4 20.17 32.10 -4.33
C THR A 4 19.87 30.94 -5.29
N ASP A 5 20.70 29.90 -5.29
CA ASP A 5 20.39 28.61 -5.90
C ASP A 5 19.17 28.09 -5.13
N THR A 6 17.99 28.50 -5.58
CA THR A 6 16.76 27.81 -5.29
C THR A 6 16.98 26.41 -5.83
N LEU A 7 17.31 25.47 -4.94
CA LEU A 7 17.31 24.05 -5.24
C LEU A 7 15.97 23.78 -5.92
N ASP A 8 16.01 23.64 -7.24
CA ASP A 8 14.83 23.46 -8.09
C ASP A 8 14.32 22.04 -7.80
N LEU A 9 13.62 21.90 -6.67
CA LEU A 9 12.87 20.72 -6.26
C LEU A 9 11.61 20.62 -7.12
N VAL A 10 11.81 20.57 -8.43
CA VAL A 10 10.72 20.49 -9.40
C VAL A 10 10.21 19.04 -9.40
N PRO A 11 8.88 18.84 -9.36
CA PRO A 11 8.27 17.52 -9.47
C PRO A 11 8.86 16.73 -10.64
N VAL A 12 9.03 15.42 -10.43
CA VAL A 12 9.47 14.49 -11.48
C VAL A 12 8.52 14.61 -12.67
N LYS A 13 9.07 14.65 -13.88
CA LYS A 13 8.24 14.79 -15.09
C LYS A 13 7.34 13.55 -15.22
N PRO A 14 6.09 13.69 -15.71
CA PRO A 14 5.20 12.54 -15.88
C PRO A 14 5.81 11.40 -16.72
N SER A 15 6.68 11.74 -17.68
CA SER A 15 7.41 10.79 -18.52
C SER A 15 8.47 9.96 -17.79
N GLU A 16 8.95 10.43 -16.64
CA GLU A 16 9.94 9.74 -15.79
C GLU A 16 9.26 8.87 -14.73
N ARG A 17 7.91 8.90 -14.65
CA ARG A 17 7.12 8.12 -13.69
C ARG A 17 6.67 6.79 -14.31
N SER A 18 6.95 5.69 -13.63
CA SER A 18 6.48 4.37 -14.04
C SER A 18 5.03 4.15 -13.63
N VAL A 19 4.11 4.32 -14.59
CA VAL A 19 2.67 4.08 -14.42
C VAL A 19 2.38 2.65 -13.94
N VAL A 20 3.12 1.66 -14.44
CA VAL A 20 2.97 0.26 -14.05
C VAL A 20 3.33 0.06 -12.57
N LEU A 21 4.43 0.66 -12.12
CA LEU A 21 4.86 0.55 -10.72
C LEU A 21 3.85 1.20 -9.77
N ASP A 22 3.26 2.32 -10.19
CA ASP A 22 2.22 2.99 -9.40
C ASP A 22 0.92 2.19 -9.33
N ALA A 23 0.49 1.58 -10.45
CA ALA A 23 -0.68 0.71 -10.49
C ALA A 23 -0.48 -0.52 -9.59
N LEU A 24 0.70 -1.14 -9.64
CA LEU A 24 1.04 -2.29 -8.78
C LEU A 24 1.06 -1.91 -7.30
N ARG A 25 1.54 -0.71 -6.93
CA ARG A 25 1.46 -0.22 -5.55
C ARG A 25 0.03 -0.02 -5.10
N GLY A 26 -0.80 0.61 -5.93
CA GLY A 26 -2.23 0.78 -5.65
C GLY A 26 -2.93 -0.56 -5.44
N PHE A 27 -2.64 -1.53 -6.30
CA PHE A 27 -3.13 -2.90 -6.17
C PHE A 27 -2.67 -3.57 -4.87
N ALA A 28 -1.39 -3.38 -4.49
CA ALA A 28 -0.86 -3.88 -3.23
C ALA A 28 -1.61 -3.31 -2.02
N VAL A 29 -1.86 -2.00 -2.02
CA VAL A 29 -2.63 -1.30 -0.96
C VAL A 29 -4.08 -1.80 -0.91
N CYS A 30 -4.74 -2.01 -2.04
CA CYS A 30 -6.10 -2.57 -2.07
C CYS A 30 -6.17 -3.94 -1.37
N GLY A 31 -5.19 -4.81 -1.59
CA GLY A 31 -5.14 -6.09 -0.87
C GLY A 31 -4.85 -5.92 0.61
N ILE A 32 -3.94 -5.03 1.02
CA ILE A 32 -3.70 -4.73 2.45
C ILE A 32 -5.00 -4.25 3.11
N CYS A 33 -5.77 -3.36 2.47
CA CYS A 33 -7.07 -2.94 2.98
C CYS A 33 -8.04 -4.12 3.13
N ALA A 34 -8.09 -5.04 2.16
CA ALA A 34 -8.93 -6.24 2.25
C ALA A 34 -8.52 -7.17 3.40
N ALA A 35 -7.22 -7.29 3.69
CA ALA A 35 -6.73 -8.04 4.86
C ALA A 35 -7.12 -7.40 6.19
N ASN A 36 -7.13 -6.07 6.28
CA ASN A 36 -7.47 -5.34 7.52
C ASN A 36 -8.99 -5.12 7.70
N HIS A 37 -9.80 -5.35 6.67
CA HIS A 37 -11.26 -5.23 6.74
C HIS A 37 -11.91 -5.88 7.99
N PRO A 38 -11.61 -7.16 8.35
CA PRO A 38 -12.21 -7.77 9.54
C PRO A 38 -11.89 -7.02 10.84
N GLU A 39 -10.72 -6.43 10.97
CA GLU A 39 -10.32 -5.61 12.12
C GLU A 39 -11.03 -4.25 12.11
N PHE A 40 -11.13 -3.61 10.94
CA PHE A 40 -11.87 -2.33 10.79
C PHE A 40 -13.37 -2.47 11.04
N SER A 41 -13.95 -3.63 10.74
CA SER A 41 -15.39 -3.87 10.93
C SER A 41 -15.80 -3.93 12.40
N LEU A 42 -14.84 -4.03 13.34
CA LEU A 42 -15.05 -4.30 14.78
C LEU A 42 -15.88 -5.56 15.08
N CYS A 43 -16.28 -6.31 14.06
CA CYS A 43 -17.10 -7.51 14.19
C CYS A 43 -16.31 -8.63 14.89
N VAL A 44 -14.97 -8.59 14.81
CA VAL A 44 -14.04 -9.42 15.59
C VAL A 44 -14.25 -9.29 17.11
N PHE A 45 -14.69 -8.14 17.61
CA PHE A 45 -14.88 -7.90 19.06
C PHE A 45 -16.27 -8.31 19.56
N ARG A 46 -17.17 -8.74 18.68
CA ARG A 46 -18.51 -9.20 19.08
C ARG A 46 -18.45 -10.64 19.60
N SER A 47 -19.33 -10.98 20.54
CA SER A 47 -19.46 -12.34 21.03
C SER A 47 -19.90 -13.30 19.91
N ALA A 48 -19.37 -14.52 19.93
CA ALA A 48 -19.61 -15.52 18.90
C ALA A 48 -21.11 -15.85 18.72
N GLU A 49 -21.88 -15.83 19.81
CA GLU A 49 -23.35 -16.04 19.76
C GLU A 49 -24.07 -14.92 19.00
N THR A 50 -23.69 -13.66 19.22
CA THR A 50 -24.31 -12.51 18.54
C THR A 50 -23.95 -12.49 17.05
N ALA A 51 -22.72 -12.88 16.72
CA ALA A 51 -22.28 -13.00 15.33
C ALA A 51 -23.00 -14.15 14.59
N ALA A 52 -23.24 -15.28 15.27
CA ALA A 52 -23.93 -16.44 14.70
C ALA A 52 -25.44 -16.21 14.50
N ALA A 53 -26.07 -15.37 15.32
CA ALA A 53 -27.49 -15.02 15.21
C ALA A 53 -27.79 -14.04 14.07
N MET A 54 -26.78 -13.43 13.42
CA MET A 54 -27.02 -12.49 12.33
C MET A 54 -27.37 -13.22 11.01
N PRO A 55 -28.32 -12.68 10.21
CA PRO A 55 -28.65 -13.23 8.89
C PRO A 55 -27.43 -13.29 7.94
N SER A 56 -26.44 -12.43 8.16
CA SER A 56 -25.19 -12.34 7.38
C SER A 56 -24.11 -13.33 7.81
N ALA A 57 -24.32 -14.16 8.84
CA ALA A 57 -23.29 -15.04 9.41
C ALA A 57 -22.64 -15.99 8.38
N GLY A 58 -23.40 -16.45 7.38
CA GLY A 58 -22.88 -17.29 6.30
C GLY A 58 -21.90 -16.56 5.38
N ILE A 59 -22.23 -15.31 5.02
CA ILE A 59 -21.41 -14.44 4.16
C ILE A 59 -20.16 -13.99 4.92
N ASP A 60 -20.30 -13.65 6.20
CA ASP A 60 -19.18 -13.23 7.05
C ASP A 60 -18.09 -14.32 7.14
N ARG A 61 -18.50 -15.59 7.21
CA ARG A 61 -17.57 -16.73 7.23
C ARG A 61 -16.77 -16.88 5.94
N ALA A 62 -17.38 -16.59 4.79
CA ALA A 62 -16.69 -16.58 3.50
C ALA A 62 -15.72 -15.39 3.41
N LEU A 63 -16.17 -14.20 3.82
CA LEU A 63 -15.37 -12.98 3.85
C LEU A 63 -14.18 -13.05 4.82
N ARG A 64 -14.26 -13.83 5.90
CA ARG A 64 -13.09 -14.12 6.76
C ARG A 64 -12.06 -15.03 6.09
N ARG A 65 -12.50 -15.99 5.27
CA ARG A 65 -11.60 -16.97 4.64
C ARG A 65 -10.93 -16.43 3.39
N LEU A 66 -11.59 -15.53 2.67
CA LEU A 66 -11.12 -15.02 1.38
C LEU A 66 -9.79 -14.25 1.50
N PRO A 67 -9.60 -13.30 2.44
CA PRO A 67 -8.30 -12.66 2.67
C PRO A 67 -7.25 -13.65 3.17
N CYS A 68 -7.62 -14.59 4.04
CA CYS A 68 -6.69 -15.60 4.56
C CYS A 68 -6.06 -16.45 3.44
N ILE A 69 -6.81 -16.78 2.38
CA ILE A 69 -6.33 -17.62 1.27
C ILE A 69 -5.63 -16.79 0.19
N PHE A 70 -6.20 -15.63 -0.16
CA PHE A 70 -5.77 -14.86 -1.33
C PHE A 70 -4.81 -13.72 -1.00
N VAL A 71 -4.87 -13.18 0.20
CA VAL A 71 -4.26 -11.89 0.53
C VAL A 71 -3.17 -12.01 1.59
N ASP A 72 -3.39 -12.85 2.60
CA ASP A 72 -2.57 -12.92 3.80
C ASP A 72 -1.11 -13.25 3.48
N GLY A 73 -0.19 -12.46 4.03
CA GLY A 73 1.25 -12.48 3.72
C GLY A 73 1.64 -11.96 2.33
N LYS A 74 0.87 -12.25 1.27
CA LYS A 74 1.27 -11.96 -0.13
C LYS A 74 1.33 -10.47 -0.45
N PHE A 75 0.29 -9.72 -0.06
CA PHE A 75 0.19 -8.30 -0.41
C PHE A 75 1.13 -7.43 0.41
N TYR A 76 1.45 -7.83 1.65
CA TYR A 76 2.48 -7.18 2.46
C TYR A 76 3.87 -7.35 1.82
N THR A 77 4.22 -8.58 1.40
CA THR A 77 5.48 -8.82 0.69
C THR A 77 5.57 -8.05 -0.63
N LEU A 78 4.49 -8.05 -1.42
CA LEU A 78 4.43 -7.28 -2.67
C LEU A 78 4.58 -5.79 -2.42
N PHE A 79 3.89 -5.24 -1.42
CA PHE A 79 4.00 -3.84 -1.05
C PHE A 79 5.44 -3.45 -0.69
N PHE A 80 6.09 -4.21 0.21
CA PHE A 80 7.47 -3.93 0.60
C PHE A 80 8.46 -4.05 -0.58
N LEU A 81 8.28 -5.05 -1.45
CA LEU A 81 9.11 -5.22 -2.64
C LEU A 81 8.96 -4.03 -3.61
N LEU A 82 7.72 -3.65 -3.95
CA LEU A 82 7.42 -2.55 -4.87
C LEU A 82 7.89 -1.20 -4.33
N PHE A 83 7.84 -1.04 -3.01
CA PHE A 83 8.38 0.13 -2.33
C PHE A 83 9.91 0.15 -2.39
N GLY A 84 10.56 -1.00 -2.16
CA GLY A 84 12.01 -1.17 -2.32
C GLY A 84 12.51 -0.87 -3.73
N VAL A 85 11.82 -1.36 -4.76
CA VAL A 85 12.11 -1.03 -6.16
C VAL A 85 11.95 0.48 -6.41
N GLY A 86 10.92 1.09 -5.80
CA GLY A 86 10.72 2.53 -5.82
C GLY A 86 11.91 3.32 -5.30
N PHE A 87 12.46 2.90 -4.15
CA PHE A 87 13.65 3.50 -3.58
C PHE A 87 14.86 3.34 -4.48
N SER A 88 15.06 2.16 -5.09
CA SER A 88 16.17 1.96 -6.03
C SER A 88 16.13 2.90 -7.23
N ILE A 89 14.94 3.32 -7.68
CA ILE A 89 14.78 4.28 -8.77
C ILE A 89 14.96 5.72 -8.26
N PHE A 90 14.48 6.02 -7.05
CA PHE A 90 14.53 7.37 -6.48
C PHE A 90 15.92 7.77 -5.97
N LEU A 91 16.66 6.87 -5.32
CA LEU A 91 17.95 7.16 -4.67
C LEU A 91 19.01 7.74 -5.63
N PRO A 92 19.23 7.17 -6.83
CA PRO A 92 20.20 7.71 -7.78
C PRO A 92 19.84 9.15 -8.22
N ASN A 93 18.56 9.41 -8.44
CA ASN A 93 18.07 10.74 -8.82
C ASN A 93 18.21 11.75 -7.67
N ALA A 94 18.00 11.31 -6.43
CA ALA A 94 18.21 12.12 -5.25
C ALA A 94 19.71 12.45 -5.04
N ALA A 95 20.61 11.51 -5.27
CA ALA A 95 22.05 11.73 -5.19
C ALA A 95 22.55 12.74 -6.25
N LEU A 96 22.03 12.65 -7.49
CA LEU A 96 22.34 13.61 -8.55
C LEU A 96 21.81 15.03 -8.28
N ARG A 97 20.71 15.14 -7.54
CA ARG A 97 20.08 16.42 -7.15
C ARG A 97 20.56 16.95 -5.79
N GLY A 98 21.28 16.13 -5.02
CA GLY A 98 21.65 16.38 -3.62
C GLY A 98 23.15 16.36 -3.35
N GLY A 99 24.00 16.55 -4.36
CA GLY A 99 25.46 16.58 -4.23
C GLY A 99 26.07 17.84 -3.58
N ASN A 100 25.26 18.70 -2.94
CA ASN A 100 25.72 19.91 -2.23
C ASN A 100 25.10 19.98 -0.81
N ALA A 101 25.31 18.94 0.01
CA ALA A 101 25.14 19.06 1.46
C ALA A 101 26.40 19.63 2.10
#